data_AF-A0A0E3NDF0-F1
#
_entry.id   AF-A0A0E3NDF0-F1
#
_cell.length_a   1.000
_cell.length_b   1.000
_cell.length_c   1.000
_cell.angle_alpha   90.00
_cell.angle_beta   90.00
_cell.angle_gamma   90.00
#
_symmetry.space_group_name_H-M   'P 1'
#
loop_
_entity.id
_entity.type
_entity.pdbx_description
1 polymer ?
#
loop_
_entity_poly.entity_id
_entity_poly.type
_entity_poly.pdbx_seq_one_letter_code
_entity_poly.pdbx_strand_id
1 'polypeptide(L)'
;MGLLARMETVLKSKMSKLLNKMEDPRETLDYSYERQLELLQNVKKGVAEVATSKKRLQLQRAKLVQNIDKLEGQARDAIASDREDLARLALERKAALQQQVEEINREIAELDKQQEKLVEAEKRLSTKVEIFRTRKESIKAQYSAAEAQVKINESVTGISEEMADVGLALERAENKTEEMKARAEAIDELMEAGTLEDLTGGRDEIDRELAKISAKTSVESELARLKAEAGKEGK
;
A
#
# COMPACT_ATOMS: atom_id res chain seq x y z
N MET A 1 -10.84 -9.55 -29.35
CA MET A 1 -10.58 -8.94 -28.02
C MET A 1 -9.85 -7.62 -28.20
N GLY A 2 -10.61 -6.53 -28.23
CA GLY A 2 -10.24 -5.26 -28.86
C GLY A 2 -9.27 -4.38 -28.06
N LEU A 3 -8.46 -3.60 -28.79
CA LEU A 3 -7.55 -2.57 -28.29
C LEU A 3 -8.25 -1.53 -27.39
N LEU A 4 -9.55 -1.30 -27.60
CA LEU A 4 -10.38 -0.42 -26.78
C LEU A 4 -10.52 -0.92 -25.33
N ALA A 5 -10.70 -2.23 -25.12
CA ALA A 5 -10.74 -2.82 -23.78
C ALA A 5 -9.39 -2.67 -23.05
N ARG A 6 -8.27 -2.71 -23.80
CA ARG A 6 -6.93 -2.45 -23.26
C ARG A 6 -6.71 -0.97 -22.92
N MET A 7 -7.21 -0.04 -23.73
CA MET A 7 -7.15 1.39 -23.38
C MET A 7 -8.00 1.74 -22.16
N GLU A 8 -9.21 1.19 -22.05
CA GLU A 8 -10.08 1.39 -20.90
C GLU A 8 -9.45 0.81 -19.62
N THR A 9 -8.79 -0.35 -19.72
CA THR A 9 -8.06 -0.97 -18.60
C THR A 9 -6.82 -0.15 -18.18
N VAL A 10 -6.10 0.44 -19.13
CA VAL A 10 -4.94 1.31 -18.83
C VAL A 10 -5.38 2.65 -18.23
N LEU A 11 -6.51 3.21 -18.67
CA LEU A 11 -7.11 4.41 -18.07
C LEU A 11 -7.66 4.14 -16.67
N LYS A 12 -8.43 3.05 -16.48
CA LYS A 12 -8.92 2.64 -15.15
C LYS A 12 -7.80 2.33 -14.18
N SER A 13 -6.74 1.65 -14.61
CA SER A 13 -5.60 1.32 -13.73
C SER A 13 -4.72 2.53 -13.38
N LYS A 14 -4.65 3.55 -14.23
CA LYS A 14 -3.98 4.82 -13.90
C LYS A 14 -4.86 5.70 -13.00
N MET A 15 -6.17 5.66 -13.19
CA MET A 15 -7.13 6.40 -12.37
C MET A 15 -7.29 5.75 -10.98
N SER A 16 -7.26 4.42 -10.87
CA SER A 16 -7.23 3.71 -9.59
C SER A 16 -5.91 3.90 -8.85
N LYS A 17 -4.77 3.94 -9.55
CA LYS A 17 -3.48 4.32 -8.93
C LYS A 17 -3.45 5.76 -8.42
N LEU A 18 -4.16 6.69 -9.08
CA LEU A 18 -4.30 8.07 -8.62
C LEU A 18 -5.32 8.20 -7.47
N LEU A 19 -6.39 7.40 -7.46
CA LEU A 19 -7.33 7.33 -6.35
C LEU A 19 -6.68 6.73 -5.08
N ASN A 20 -5.96 5.61 -5.21
CA ASN A 20 -5.26 4.96 -4.10
C ASN A 20 -4.09 5.80 -3.56
N LYS A 21 -3.54 6.70 -4.38
CA LYS A 21 -2.50 7.65 -3.92
C LYS A 21 -3.07 8.77 -3.03
N MET A 22 -4.36 9.09 -3.15
CA MET A 22 -5.07 9.91 -2.15
C MET A 22 -5.50 9.11 -0.90
N GLU A 23 -5.36 7.78 -0.91
CA GLU A 23 -5.69 6.92 0.24
C GLU A 23 -4.46 6.54 1.07
N ASP A 24 -3.22 6.78 0.62
CA ASP A 24 -2.04 6.45 1.42
C ASP A 24 -1.93 7.41 2.63
N PRO A 25 -2.21 6.94 3.86
CA PRO A 25 -2.20 7.80 5.04
C PRO A 25 -0.80 8.36 5.31
N ARG A 26 0.27 7.76 4.77
CA ARG A 26 1.65 8.21 4.96
C ARG A 26 1.87 9.60 4.34
N GLU A 27 1.45 9.80 3.09
CA GLU A 27 1.62 11.09 2.38
C GLU A 27 0.79 12.20 3.05
N THR A 28 -0.46 11.90 3.43
CA THR A 28 -1.34 12.88 4.09
C THR A 28 -0.82 13.31 5.46
N LEU A 29 -0.25 12.38 6.24
CA LEU A 29 0.37 12.68 7.53
C LEU A 29 1.67 13.47 7.37
N ASP A 30 2.49 13.17 6.36
CA ASP A 30 3.71 13.94 6.06
C ASP A 30 3.36 15.40 5.70
N TYR A 31 2.39 15.60 4.79
CA TYR A 31 1.87 16.94 4.45
C TYR A 31 1.35 17.70 5.68
N SER A 32 0.55 17.03 6.51
CA SER A 32 -0.01 17.64 7.72
C SER A 32 1.08 18.05 8.72
N TYR A 33 2.16 17.27 8.82
CA TYR A 33 3.31 17.59 9.66
C TYR A 33 4.09 18.80 9.13
N GLU A 34 4.32 18.89 7.82
CA GLU A 34 4.95 20.05 7.20
C GLU A 34 4.15 21.32 7.43
N ARG A 35 2.81 21.25 7.28
CA ARG A 35 1.93 22.40 7.55
C ARG A 35 2.00 22.84 9.01
N GLN A 36 2.10 21.89 9.95
CA GLN A 36 2.27 22.21 11.37
C GLN A 36 3.63 22.87 11.66
N LEU A 37 4.71 22.45 11.01
CA LEU A 37 6.02 23.08 11.11
C LEU A 37 6.01 24.51 10.56
N GLU A 38 5.36 24.74 9.43
CA GLU A 38 5.19 26.07 8.84
C GLU A 38 4.42 27.00 9.79
N LEU A 39 3.31 26.52 10.37
CA LEU A 39 2.54 27.25 11.38
C LEU A 39 3.41 27.59 12.60
N LEU A 40 4.20 26.64 13.10
CA LEU A 40 5.12 26.87 14.21
C LEU A 40 6.17 27.95 13.86
N GLN A 41 6.71 27.91 12.65
CA GLN A 41 7.66 28.92 12.18
C GLN A 41 7.00 30.31 12.08
N ASN A 42 5.76 30.39 11.61
CA ASN A 42 5.02 31.65 11.51
C ASN A 42 4.72 32.23 12.89
N VAL A 43 4.34 31.40 13.88
CA VAL A 43 4.17 31.87 15.26
C VAL A 43 5.50 32.37 15.84
N LYS A 44 6.62 31.67 15.62
CA LYS A 44 7.95 32.11 16.04
C LYS A 44 8.34 33.46 15.44
N LYS A 45 8.04 33.68 14.15
CA LYS A 45 8.23 34.98 13.48
C LYS A 45 7.38 36.07 14.14
N GLY A 46 6.10 35.80 14.39
CA GLY A 46 5.20 36.74 15.07
C GLY A 46 5.70 37.13 16.47
N VAL A 47 6.20 36.18 17.26
CA VAL A 47 6.82 36.48 18.56
C VAL A 47 8.02 37.42 18.40
N ALA A 48 8.88 37.17 17.42
CA ALA A 48 10.06 38.00 17.16
C ALA A 48 9.69 39.42 16.70
N GLU A 49 8.66 39.57 15.87
CA GLU A 49 8.16 40.86 15.41
C GLU A 49 7.57 41.70 16.55
N VAL A 50 6.79 41.08 17.44
CA VAL A 50 6.26 41.74 18.65
C VAL A 50 7.40 42.14 19.59
N ALA A 51 8.36 41.24 19.83
CA ALA A 51 9.53 41.54 20.65
C ALA A 51 10.36 42.71 20.09
N THR A 52 10.53 42.75 18.76
CA THR A 52 11.23 43.84 18.06
C THR A 52 10.49 45.16 18.20
N SER A 53 9.17 45.15 18.01
CA SER A 53 8.32 46.34 18.15
C SER A 53 8.35 46.88 19.59
N LYS A 54 8.25 46.00 20.59
CA LYS A 54 8.40 46.33 22.00
C LYS A 54 9.77 46.95 22.29
N LYS A 55 10.85 46.37 21.75
CA LYS A 55 12.20 46.90 21.97
C LYS A 55 12.38 48.29 21.36
N ARG A 56 11.80 48.54 20.18
CA ARG A 56 11.81 49.86 19.54
C ARG A 56 11.13 50.91 20.42
N LEU A 57 9.96 50.61 20.98
CA LEU A 57 9.27 51.51 21.91
C LEU A 57 10.07 51.74 23.19
N GLN A 58 10.71 50.71 23.75
CA GLN A 58 11.59 50.87 24.91
C GLN A 58 12.77 51.82 24.64
N LEU A 59 13.37 51.75 23.44
CA LEU A 59 14.43 52.67 23.02
C LEU A 59 13.90 54.10 22.84
N GLN A 60 12.71 54.27 22.28
CA GLN A 60 12.07 55.58 22.16
C GLN A 60 11.78 56.18 23.54
N ARG A 61 11.22 55.39 24.45
CA ARG A 61 11.01 55.78 25.85
C ARG A 61 12.32 56.23 26.51
N ALA A 62 13.40 55.47 26.35
CA ALA A 62 14.69 55.80 26.94
C ALA A 62 15.19 57.18 26.47
N LYS A 63 15.01 57.53 25.19
CA LYS A 63 15.35 58.86 24.67
C LYS A 63 14.48 59.96 25.28
N LEU A 64 13.17 59.73 25.44
CA LEU A 64 12.28 60.70 26.08
C LEU A 64 12.64 60.93 27.55
N VAL A 65 12.97 59.87 28.29
CA VAL A 65 13.42 59.97 29.68
C VAL A 65 14.72 60.79 29.79
N GLN A 66 15.69 60.57 28.91
CA GLN A 66 16.90 61.40 28.88
C GLN A 66 16.60 62.89 28.62
N ASN A 67 15.63 63.19 27.76
CA ASN A 67 15.20 64.57 27.51
C ASN A 67 14.48 65.18 28.72
N ILE A 68 13.68 64.38 29.43
CA ILE A 68 13.04 64.78 30.70
C ILE A 68 14.09 65.14 31.74
N ASP A 69 15.10 64.30 31.92
CA ASP A 69 16.18 64.54 32.89
C ASP A 69 16.97 65.81 32.53
N LYS A 70 17.20 66.06 31.23
CA LYS A 70 17.84 67.28 30.75
C LYS A 70 17.00 68.53 31.07
N LEU A 71 15.68 68.48 30.79
CA LEU A 71 14.78 69.59 31.09
C LEU A 71 14.67 69.86 32.59
N GLU A 72 14.74 68.81 33.41
CA GLU A 72 14.80 68.94 34.86
C GLU A 72 16.09 69.62 35.33
N GLY A 73 17.24 69.26 34.77
CA GLY A 73 18.50 69.98 35.01
C GLY A 73 18.41 71.46 34.63
N GLN A 74 17.89 71.74 33.42
CA GLN A 74 17.70 73.12 32.95
C GLN A 74 16.75 73.93 33.85
N ALA A 75 15.68 73.32 34.36
CA ALA A 75 14.77 73.98 35.29
C ALA A 75 15.47 74.31 36.61
N ARG A 76 16.29 73.39 37.16
CA ARG A 76 17.07 73.64 38.38
C ARG A 76 18.10 74.77 38.20
N ASP A 77 18.82 74.78 37.08
CA ASP A 77 19.80 75.81 36.76
C ASP A 77 19.14 77.19 36.57
N ALA A 78 17.96 77.23 35.94
CA ALA A 78 17.19 78.46 35.77
C ALA A 78 16.69 79.03 37.10
N ILE A 79 16.21 78.17 38.02
CA ILE A 79 15.85 78.59 39.39
C ILE A 79 17.06 79.13 40.14
N ALA A 80 18.21 78.45 40.06
CA ALA A 80 19.45 78.91 40.70
C ALA A 80 19.97 80.25 40.15
N SER A 81 19.50 80.64 38.96
CA SER A 81 19.84 81.90 38.30
C SER A 81 18.75 82.97 38.42
N ASP A 82 17.75 82.77 39.30
CA ASP A 82 16.56 83.63 39.48
C ASP A 82 15.76 83.89 38.18
N ARG A 83 15.79 82.93 37.23
CA ARG A 83 15.03 82.97 35.97
C ARG A 83 13.83 82.02 36.02
N GLU A 84 12.82 82.40 36.80
CA GLU A 84 11.61 81.59 37.00
C GLU A 84 10.79 81.35 35.72
N ASP A 85 10.82 82.29 34.78
CA ASP A 85 10.17 82.18 33.47
C ASP A 85 10.73 81.01 32.65
N LEU A 86 12.06 80.88 32.60
CA LEU A 86 12.74 79.77 31.93
C LEU A 86 12.52 78.45 32.66
N ALA A 87 12.52 78.47 33.99
CA ALA A 87 12.24 77.28 34.79
C ALA A 87 10.82 76.75 34.52
N ARG A 88 9.82 77.64 34.48
CA ARG A 88 8.43 77.28 34.17
C ARG A 88 8.31 76.67 32.77
N LEU A 89 8.94 77.29 31.76
CA LEU A 89 8.94 76.77 30.39
C LEU A 89 9.60 75.38 30.29
N ALA A 90 10.72 75.15 30.99
CA ALA A 90 11.37 73.84 31.02
C ALA A 90 10.49 72.77 31.68
N LEU A 91 9.79 73.12 32.77
CA LEU A 91 8.86 72.23 33.45
C LEU A 91 7.61 71.92 32.63
N GLU A 92 7.06 72.89 31.89
CA GLU A 92 5.94 72.67 30.96
C GLU A 92 6.31 71.66 29.86
N ARG A 93 7.50 71.83 29.26
CA ARG A 93 8.03 70.87 28.27
C ARG A 93 8.27 69.50 28.88
N LYS A 94 8.77 69.44 30.12
CA LYS A 94 8.97 68.19 30.85
C LYS A 94 7.64 67.47 31.05
N ALA A 95 6.59 68.17 31.49
CA ALA A 95 5.26 67.60 31.70
C ALA A 95 4.69 67.00 30.40
N ALA A 96 4.86 67.69 29.26
CA ALA A 96 4.44 67.16 27.96
C ALA A 96 5.19 65.87 27.57
N LEU A 97 6.50 65.77 27.82
CA LEU A 97 7.26 64.54 27.57
C LEU A 97 6.89 63.41 28.54
N GLN A 98 6.56 63.74 29.79
CA GLN A 98 6.10 62.75 30.77
C GLN A 98 4.80 62.08 30.32
N GLN A 99 3.84 62.85 29.78
CA GLN A 99 2.62 62.30 29.20
C GLN A 99 2.92 61.32 28.05
N GLN A 100 3.82 61.67 27.13
CA GLN A 100 4.24 60.77 26.05
C GLN A 100 4.91 59.48 26.58
N VAL A 101 5.71 59.58 27.65
CA VAL A 101 6.32 58.40 28.28
C VAL A 101 5.27 57.48 28.89
N GLU A 102 4.22 58.03 29.52
CA GLU A 102 3.12 57.25 30.04
C GLU A 102 2.35 56.51 28.94
N GLU A 103 2.10 57.16 27.80
CA GLU A 103 1.47 56.54 26.63
C GLU A 103 2.31 55.36 26.11
N ILE A 104 3.61 55.58 25.88
CA ILE A 104 4.52 54.52 25.42
C ILE A 104 4.62 53.38 26.43
N ASN A 105 4.58 53.66 27.74
CA ASN A 105 4.57 52.62 28.76
C ASN A 105 3.32 51.73 28.69
N ARG A 106 2.15 52.30 28.39
CA ARG A 106 0.92 51.53 28.17
C ARG A 106 1.04 50.64 26.92
N GLU A 107 1.57 51.18 25.82
CA GLU A 107 1.82 50.40 24.60
C GLU A 107 2.81 49.25 24.84
N ILE A 108 3.91 49.49 25.56
CA ILE A 108 4.89 48.46 25.93
C ILE A 108 4.24 47.36 26.76
N ALA A 109 3.39 47.72 27.74
CA ALA A 109 2.69 46.75 28.58
C ALA A 109 1.69 45.90 27.79
N GLU A 110 1.03 46.48 26.79
CA GLU A 110 0.14 45.74 25.90
C GLU A 110 0.91 44.77 25.00
N LEU A 111 2.02 45.22 24.39
CA LEU A 111 2.89 44.35 23.61
C LEU A 111 3.51 43.22 24.45
N ASP A 112 3.78 43.46 25.73
CA ASP A 112 4.27 42.44 26.65
C ASP A 112 3.26 41.31 26.84
N LYS A 113 2.00 41.66 27.13
CA LYS A 113 0.89 40.68 27.24
C LYS A 113 0.69 39.92 25.94
N GLN A 114 0.80 40.59 24.79
CA GLN A 114 0.68 39.94 23.49
C GLN A 114 1.85 38.99 23.23
N GLN A 115 3.08 39.39 23.58
CA GLN A 115 4.26 38.56 23.48
C GLN A 115 4.12 37.29 24.33
N GLU A 116 3.70 37.41 25.60
CA GLU A 116 3.48 36.26 26.49
C GLU A 116 2.46 35.27 25.93
N LYS A 117 1.32 35.76 25.43
CA LYS A 117 0.29 34.93 24.79
C LYS A 117 0.84 34.18 23.58
N LEU A 118 1.64 34.84 22.74
CA LEU A 118 2.23 34.21 21.56
C LEU A 118 3.29 33.17 21.93
N VAL A 119 4.11 33.43 22.96
CA VAL A 119 5.08 32.46 23.49
C VAL A 119 4.37 31.24 24.06
N GLU A 120 3.26 31.42 24.79
CA GLU A 120 2.48 30.29 25.28
C GLU A 120 1.85 29.48 24.13
N ALA A 121 1.32 30.17 23.11
CA ALA A 121 0.78 29.53 21.91
C ALA A 121 1.86 28.76 21.14
N GLU A 122 3.06 29.31 21.02
CA GLU A 122 4.24 28.70 20.41
C GLU A 122 4.62 27.41 21.13
N LYS A 123 4.74 27.45 22.46
CA LYS A 123 5.02 26.27 23.29
C LYS A 123 3.96 25.18 23.12
N ARG A 124 2.68 25.55 23.18
CA ARG A 124 1.56 24.61 22.99
C ARG A 124 1.58 23.98 21.60
N LEU A 125 1.85 24.77 20.56
CA LEU A 125 1.94 24.29 19.20
C LEU A 125 3.15 23.36 19.02
N SER A 126 4.32 23.73 19.54
CA SER A 126 5.52 22.90 19.51
C SER A 126 5.30 21.53 20.14
N THR A 127 4.65 21.46 21.31
CA THR A 127 4.30 20.18 21.94
C THR A 127 3.36 19.36 21.06
N LYS A 128 2.35 19.98 20.44
CA LYS A 128 1.44 19.27 19.52
C LYS A 128 2.15 18.73 18.30
N VAL A 129 3.09 19.49 17.72
CA VAL A 129 3.89 19.07 16.57
C VAL A 129 4.73 17.84 16.92
N GLU A 130 5.37 17.80 18.10
CA GLU A 130 6.16 16.64 18.53
C GLU A 130 5.30 15.39 18.79
N ILE A 131 4.13 15.56 19.41
CA ILE A 131 3.16 14.46 19.58
C ILE A 131 2.72 13.94 18.21
N PHE A 132 2.42 14.84 17.28
CA PHE A 132 2.01 14.49 15.93
C PHE A 132 3.12 13.75 15.17
N ARG A 133 4.37 14.20 15.29
CA ARG A 133 5.55 13.53 14.71
C ARG A 133 5.63 12.08 15.14
N THR A 134 5.53 11.84 16.45
CA THR A 134 5.59 10.48 17.02
C THR A 134 4.42 9.62 16.54
N ARG A 135 3.20 10.16 16.56
CA ARG A 135 2.00 9.45 16.12
C ARG A 135 2.03 9.13 14.63
N LYS A 136 2.55 10.06 13.82
CA LYS A 136 2.76 9.85 12.38
C LYS A 136 3.65 8.63 12.15
N GLU A 137 4.85 8.59 12.75
CA GLU A 137 5.76 7.46 12.56
C GLU A 137 5.15 6.13 13.03
N SER A 138 4.41 6.14 14.14
CA SER A 138 3.68 4.95 14.61
C SER A 138 2.63 4.47 13.60
N ILE A 139 1.84 5.38 13.02
CA ILE A 139 0.83 5.03 12.03
C ILE A 139 1.48 4.53 10.74
N LYS A 140 2.57 5.18 10.29
CA LYS A 140 3.32 4.73 9.11
C LYS A 140 3.85 3.30 9.30
N ALA A 141 4.40 2.99 10.47
CA ALA A 141 4.89 1.65 10.80
C ALA A 141 3.75 0.62 10.85
N GLN A 142 2.63 0.94 11.51
CA GLN A 142 1.46 0.06 11.58
C GLN A 142 0.86 -0.20 10.20
N TYR A 143 0.77 0.84 9.36
CA TYR A 143 0.29 0.72 7.98
C TYR A 143 1.20 -0.20 7.16
N SER A 144 2.53 0.00 7.24
CA SER A 144 3.49 -0.89 6.55
C SER A 144 3.43 -2.34 7.05
N ALA A 145 3.20 -2.58 8.34
CA ALA A 145 3.02 -3.91 8.88
C ALA A 145 1.71 -4.57 8.38
N ALA A 146 0.61 -3.81 8.34
CA ALA A 146 -0.67 -4.27 7.79
C ALA A 146 -0.56 -4.57 6.28
N GLU A 147 0.10 -3.70 5.51
CA GLU A 147 0.39 -3.88 4.09
C GLU A 147 1.20 -5.17 3.85
N ALA A 148 2.22 -5.44 4.69
CA ALA A 148 2.98 -6.69 4.63
C ALA A 148 2.13 -7.91 4.97
N GLN A 149 1.26 -7.83 5.98
CA GLN A 149 0.38 -8.93 6.36
C GLN A 149 -0.63 -9.28 5.26
N VAL A 150 -1.22 -8.27 4.61
CA VAL A 150 -2.11 -8.46 3.46
C VAL A 150 -1.36 -9.17 2.33
N LYS A 151 -0.15 -8.69 1.99
CA LYS A 151 0.67 -9.29 0.93
C LYS A 151 1.05 -10.75 1.21
N ILE A 152 1.37 -11.08 2.48
CA ILE A 152 1.64 -12.47 2.89
C ILE A 152 0.38 -13.32 2.72
N ASN A 153 -0.76 -12.85 3.24
CA ASN A 153 -2.02 -13.59 3.14
C ASN A 153 -2.42 -13.82 1.67
N GLU A 154 -2.32 -12.81 0.81
CA GLU A 154 -2.56 -12.93 -0.63
C GLU A 154 -1.62 -13.93 -1.31
N SER A 155 -0.34 -13.93 -0.93
CA SER A 155 0.65 -14.88 -1.47
C SER A 155 0.34 -16.31 -1.01
N VAL A 156 -0.07 -16.51 0.24
CA VAL A 156 -0.44 -17.82 0.78
C VAL A 156 -1.75 -18.32 0.15
N THR A 157 -2.76 -17.47 0.00
CA THR A 157 -4.02 -17.87 -0.66
C THR A 157 -3.83 -18.13 -2.15
N GLY A 158 -3.00 -17.33 -2.84
CA GLY A 158 -2.66 -17.56 -4.25
C GLY A 158 -1.90 -18.86 -4.47
N ILE A 159 -0.97 -19.20 -3.58
CA ILE A 159 -0.30 -20.51 -3.58
C ILE A 159 -1.30 -21.63 -3.24
N SER A 160 -2.26 -21.39 -2.35
CA SER A 160 -3.27 -22.38 -1.96
C SER A 160 -4.25 -22.69 -3.09
N GLU A 161 -4.59 -21.72 -3.96
CA GLU A 161 -5.33 -21.96 -5.20
C GLU A 161 -4.50 -22.81 -6.18
N GLU A 162 -3.23 -22.46 -6.42
CA GLU A 162 -2.36 -23.26 -7.30
C GLU A 162 -2.10 -24.68 -6.77
N MET A 163 -1.96 -24.85 -5.45
CA MET A 163 -1.80 -26.17 -4.83
C MET A 163 -3.09 -27.02 -4.88
N ALA A 164 -4.26 -26.39 -4.77
CA ALA A 164 -5.54 -27.08 -4.93
C ALA A 164 -5.72 -27.64 -6.36
N ASP A 165 -5.30 -26.87 -7.37
CA ASP A 165 -5.31 -27.31 -8.76
C ASP A 165 -4.33 -28.46 -9.04
N VAL A 166 -3.16 -28.45 -8.38
CA VAL A 166 -2.18 -29.54 -8.47
C VAL A 166 -2.70 -30.82 -7.80
N GLY A 167 -3.37 -30.71 -6.65
CA GLY A 167 -3.99 -31.86 -5.97
C GLY A 167 -5.07 -32.54 -6.84
N LEU A 168 -5.93 -31.75 -7.47
CA LEU A 168 -6.95 -32.26 -8.41
C LEU A 168 -6.34 -32.89 -9.67
N ALA A 169 -5.18 -32.41 -10.12
CA ALA A 169 -4.47 -33.00 -11.24
C ALA A 169 -3.81 -34.35 -10.86
N LEU A 170 -3.28 -34.45 -9.64
CA LEU A 170 -2.68 -35.68 -9.11
C LEU A 170 -3.73 -36.78 -8.91
N GLU A 171 -4.88 -36.45 -8.30
CA GLU A 171 -6.01 -37.38 -8.12
C GLU A 171 -6.54 -37.92 -9.46
N ARG A 172 -6.60 -37.07 -10.50
CA ARG A 172 -6.95 -37.54 -11.85
C ARG A 172 -5.91 -38.48 -12.45
N ALA A 173 -4.63 -38.24 -12.20
CA ALA A 173 -3.55 -39.09 -12.69
C ALA A 173 -3.54 -40.47 -11.99
N GLU A 174 -3.82 -40.50 -10.68
CA GLU A 174 -3.97 -41.73 -9.90
C GLU A 174 -5.17 -42.54 -10.39
N ASN A 175 -6.35 -41.93 -10.48
CA ASN A 175 -7.56 -42.59 -11.00
C ASN A 175 -7.36 -43.15 -12.42
N LYS A 176 -6.65 -42.42 -13.30
CA LYS A 176 -6.33 -42.89 -14.65
C LYS A 176 -5.40 -44.11 -14.62
N THR A 177 -4.43 -44.09 -13.71
CA THR A 177 -3.47 -45.19 -13.54
C THR A 177 -4.16 -46.43 -12.98
N GLU A 178 -5.06 -46.28 -12.01
CA GLU A 178 -5.88 -47.38 -11.50
C GLU A 178 -6.83 -47.93 -12.56
N GLU A 179 -7.47 -47.08 -13.36
CA GLU A 179 -8.30 -47.51 -14.49
C GLU A 179 -7.46 -48.30 -15.51
N MET A 180 -6.23 -47.87 -15.79
CA MET A 180 -5.32 -48.57 -16.69
C MET A 180 -4.86 -49.92 -16.12
N LYS A 181 -4.59 -50.00 -14.81
CA LYS A 181 -4.25 -51.26 -14.13
C LYS A 181 -5.43 -52.23 -14.14
N ALA A 182 -6.63 -51.78 -13.79
CA ALA A 182 -7.84 -52.60 -13.83
C ALA A 182 -8.15 -53.10 -15.26
N ARG A 183 -7.91 -52.27 -16.29
CA ARG A 183 -8.02 -52.72 -17.68
C ARG A 183 -6.94 -53.73 -18.06
N ALA A 184 -5.71 -53.57 -17.59
CA ALA A 184 -4.63 -54.52 -17.84
C ALA A 184 -4.93 -55.87 -17.18
N GLU A 185 -5.36 -55.87 -15.91
CA GLU A 185 -5.81 -57.07 -15.19
C GLU A 185 -6.98 -57.75 -15.90
N ALA A 186 -7.98 -56.99 -16.38
CA ALA A 186 -9.08 -57.56 -17.16
C ALA A 186 -8.61 -58.15 -18.50
N ILE A 187 -7.61 -57.58 -19.16
CA ILE A 187 -7.02 -58.13 -20.39
C ILE A 187 -6.23 -59.40 -20.08
N ASP A 188 -5.46 -59.43 -19.00
CA ASP A 188 -4.74 -60.62 -18.54
C ASP A 188 -5.71 -61.75 -18.20
N GLU A 189 -6.82 -61.47 -17.49
CA GLU A 189 -7.90 -62.43 -17.24
C GLU A 189 -8.55 -62.93 -18.54
N LEU A 190 -8.77 -62.06 -19.54
CA LEU A 190 -9.33 -62.45 -20.84
C LEU A 190 -8.35 -63.29 -21.69
N MET A 191 -7.04 -63.06 -21.55
CA MET A 191 -5.98 -63.89 -22.15
C MET A 191 -5.90 -65.25 -21.46
N GLU A 192 -5.97 -65.31 -20.14
CA GLU A 192 -5.95 -66.55 -19.36
C GLU A 192 -7.23 -67.38 -19.56
N ALA A 193 -8.37 -66.72 -19.76
CA ALA A 193 -9.65 -67.34 -20.15
C ALA A 193 -9.69 -67.82 -21.62
N GLY A 194 -8.65 -67.53 -22.42
CA GLY A 194 -8.47 -68.09 -23.77
C GLY A 194 -9.37 -67.49 -24.85
N THR A 195 -9.75 -66.21 -24.74
CA THR A 195 -10.71 -65.55 -25.68
C THR A 195 -10.08 -64.51 -26.62
N LEU A 196 -8.77 -64.28 -26.55
CA LEU A 196 -8.03 -63.40 -27.47
C LEU A 196 -7.28 -64.24 -28.50
N GLU A 197 -7.95 -64.54 -29.61
CA GLU A 197 -7.32 -65.14 -30.78
C GLU A 197 -6.56 -64.05 -31.55
N ASP A 198 -5.25 -64.25 -31.61
CA ASP A 198 -4.18 -63.53 -32.29
C ASP A 198 -4.59 -62.66 -33.52
N LEU A 199 -4.46 -61.34 -33.39
CA LEU A 199 -4.61 -60.38 -34.48
C LEU A 199 -3.27 -59.82 -35.00
N THR A 200 -2.13 -60.46 -34.70
CA THR A 200 -0.82 -59.99 -35.19
C THR A 200 0.08 -61.13 -35.64
N GLY A 201 -0.24 -61.76 -36.77
CA GLY A 201 0.64 -62.78 -37.35
C GLY A 201 0.28 -63.18 -38.78
N GLY A 202 0.67 -62.36 -39.75
CA GLY A 202 0.59 -62.74 -41.16
C GLY A 202 1.59 -63.84 -41.51
N ARG A 203 1.09 -65.06 -41.79
CA ARG A 203 1.59 -66.08 -42.75
C ARG A 203 0.93 -67.42 -42.44
N ASP A 204 0.16 -67.96 -43.39
CA ASP A 204 0.13 -69.38 -43.81
C ASP A 204 -1.15 -69.71 -44.60
N GLU A 205 -1.25 -69.06 -45.76
CA GLU A 205 -2.24 -69.39 -46.80
C GLU A 205 -1.79 -70.59 -47.66
N ILE A 206 -0.54 -71.07 -47.50
CA ILE A 206 0.04 -72.21 -48.24
C ILE A 206 -0.25 -73.55 -47.56
N ASP A 207 -0.33 -73.60 -46.22
CA ASP A 207 -0.61 -74.85 -45.48
C ASP A 207 -2.10 -75.27 -45.52
N ARG A 208 -3.01 -74.33 -45.82
CA ARG A 208 -4.45 -74.62 -46.04
C ARG A 208 -4.75 -75.30 -47.37
N GLU A 209 -3.87 -75.20 -48.38
CA GLU A 209 -4.05 -75.91 -49.64
C GLU A 209 -3.51 -77.34 -49.62
N LEU A 210 -2.50 -77.64 -48.79
CA LEU A 210 -1.92 -78.99 -48.67
C LEU A 210 -2.75 -79.94 -47.78
N ALA A 211 -3.55 -79.42 -46.84
CA ALA A 211 -4.48 -80.24 -46.04
C ALA A 211 -5.77 -80.64 -46.80
N LYS A 212 -6.11 -79.97 -47.91
CA LYS A 212 -7.32 -80.25 -48.71
C LYS A 212 -7.14 -81.36 -49.75
N ILE A 213 -5.92 -81.80 -50.02
CA ILE A 213 -5.63 -82.90 -50.96
C ILE A 213 -5.66 -84.27 -50.26
N SER A 214 -5.33 -84.32 -48.96
CA SER A 214 -5.24 -85.59 -48.21
C SER A 214 -6.58 -86.07 -47.61
N ALA A 215 -7.61 -85.22 -47.56
CA ALA A 215 -8.92 -85.57 -47.01
C ALA A 215 -9.95 -86.05 -48.07
N LYS A 216 -9.61 -85.97 -49.37
CA LYS A 216 -10.53 -86.36 -50.46
C LYS A 216 -10.44 -87.84 -50.86
N THR A 217 -9.37 -88.54 -50.47
CA THR A 217 -9.15 -89.95 -50.83
C THR A 217 -9.80 -90.95 -49.86
N SER A 218 -10.18 -90.53 -48.65
CA SER A 218 -10.78 -91.43 -47.65
C SER A 218 -12.31 -91.56 -47.81
N VAL A 219 -13.00 -90.55 -48.34
CA VAL A 219 -14.48 -90.52 -48.36
C VAL A 219 -15.08 -91.18 -49.62
N GLU A 220 -14.34 -91.27 -50.73
CA GLU A 220 -14.80 -92.03 -51.92
C GLU A 220 -14.62 -93.55 -51.75
N SER A 221 -13.66 -94.00 -50.94
CA SER A 221 -13.46 -95.43 -50.64
C SER A 221 -14.52 -96.02 -49.70
N GLU A 222 -15.06 -95.20 -48.79
CA GLU A 222 -16.13 -95.59 -47.84
C GLU A 222 -17.52 -95.61 -48.53
N LEU A 223 -17.73 -94.74 -49.54
CA LEU A 223 -19.00 -94.66 -50.30
C LEU A 223 -19.16 -95.81 -51.32
N ALA A 224 -18.06 -96.33 -51.86
CA ALA A 224 -18.06 -97.50 -52.74
C ALA A 224 -18.37 -98.81 -51.98
N ARG A 225 -17.95 -98.91 -50.71
CA ARG A 225 -18.21 -100.07 -49.85
C ARG A 225 -19.69 -100.17 -49.45
N LEU A 226 -20.31 -99.04 -49.10
CA LEU A 226 -21.73 -98.98 -48.71
C LEU A 226 -22.70 -99.20 -49.89
N LYS A 227 -22.32 -98.88 -51.13
CA LYS A 227 -23.11 -99.21 -52.33
C LYS A 227 -23.02 -100.69 -52.74
N ALA A 228 -21.93 -101.39 -52.39
CA ALA A 228 -21.78 -102.82 -52.66
C ALA A 228 -22.57 -103.70 -51.66
N GLU A 229 -22.80 -103.22 -50.44
CA GLU A 229 -23.64 -103.89 -49.43
C GLU A 229 -25.15 -103.68 -49.66
N ALA A 230 -25.57 -102.54 -50.21
CA ALA A 230 -26.99 -102.26 -50.52
C ALA A 230 -27.53 -102.96 -51.79
N GLY A 231 -26.70 -103.67 -52.56
CA GLY A 231 -27.05 -104.32 -53.83
C GLY A 231 -27.18 -105.85 -53.79
N LYS A 232 -27.01 -106.50 -52.61
CA LYS A 232 -26.96 -107.97 -52.48
C LYS A 232 -28.13 -108.63 -51.72
N GLU A 233 -29.17 -107.89 -51.33
CA GLU A 233 -30.39 -108.45 -50.68
C GLU A 233 -31.65 -108.42 -51.58
N GLY A 234 -31.47 -108.42 -52.90
CA GLY A 234 -32.59 -108.42 -53.86
C GLY A 234 -32.42 -109.44 -54.99
N LYS A 235 -32.48 -110.74 -54.67
CA LYS A 235 -32.91 -111.79 -55.60
C LYS A 235 -33.40 -113.02 -54.84
#